data_AF-A0A8T4SHM6-F1
#
_entry.id   AF-A0A8T4SHM6-F1
#
_cell.length_a   1.000
_cell.length_b   1.000
_cell.length_c   1.000
_cell.angle_alpha   90.00
_cell.angle_beta   90.00
_cell.angle_gamma   90.00
#
_symmetry.space_group_name_H-M   'P 1'
#
loop_
_entity.id
_entity.type
_entity.pdbx_description
1 polymer ?
#
loop_
_entity_poly.entity_id
_entity_poly.type
_entity_poly.pdbx_seq_one_letter_code
_entity_poly.pdbx_strand_id
1 'polypeptide(L)'
;MRLRIYFKKEKHRKINIKTDMDILLEWYKKNETKLHPLVLAVIFHHKFEKIHPFMDGNGRTGRILLNYILLRKKYSPLIINNSSRKTYLEALSKADKANLTTANKNEYSKLVEYIASQFTERYWNIFL
;
A
#
# COMPACT_ATOMS: atom_id res chain seq x y z
N MET A 1 5.02 20.54 -3.23
CA MET A 1 4.94 20.91 -1.79
C MET A 1 3.95 20.01 -1.05
N ARG A 2 4.37 18.82 -0.57
CA ARG A 2 3.63 18.00 0.43
C ARG A 2 4.62 17.14 1.20
N LEU A 3 5.25 17.73 2.22
CA LEU A 3 6.21 17.05 3.11
C LEU A 3 5.95 17.31 4.60
N ARG A 4 4.88 18.04 4.97
CA ARG A 4 4.76 18.60 6.33
C ARG A 4 3.54 18.19 7.13
N ILE A 5 2.56 17.51 6.53
CA ILE A 5 1.30 17.18 7.24
C ILE A 5 1.40 15.83 7.99
N TYR A 6 2.28 14.91 7.56
CA TYR A 6 2.44 13.60 8.21
C TYR A 6 3.69 13.47 9.10
N PHE A 7 4.63 14.42 9.05
CA PHE A 7 5.84 14.36 9.90
C PHE A 7 5.67 14.99 11.28
N LYS A 8 4.50 15.55 11.62
CA LYS A 8 4.30 16.19 12.92
C LYS A 8 3.52 15.26 13.86
N LYS A 9 4.26 14.74 14.85
CA LYS A 9 3.86 13.88 15.98
C LYS A 9 3.69 12.41 15.62
N GLU A 10 4.78 11.65 15.64
CA GLU A 10 4.91 10.50 16.56
C GLU A 10 6.41 10.22 16.80
N LYS A 11 6.79 9.77 18.00
CA LYS A 11 8.18 9.47 18.46
C LYS A 11 8.77 8.21 17.78
N HIS A 12 8.79 8.10 16.46
CA HIS A 12 9.11 6.82 15.80
C HIS A 12 10.58 6.67 15.42
N ARG A 13 11.09 5.46 15.71
CA ARG A 13 12.28 4.78 15.17
C ARG A 13 12.87 5.47 13.94
N LYS A 14 14.16 5.80 14.02
CA LYS A 14 14.97 6.28 12.88
C LYS A 14 14.87 5.26 11.73
N ILE A 15 14.20 5.63 10.65
CA ILE A 15 14.08 4.82 9.42
C ILE A 15 15.49 4.64 8.84
N ASN A 16 15.82 3.42 8.47
CA ASN A 16 17.01 3.12 7.67
C ASN A 16 16.53 2.54 6.35
N ILE A 17 16.57 3.35 5.29
CA ILE A 17 15.99 3.02 3.98
C ILE A 17 16.47 1.66 3.49
N LYS A 18 17.77 1.37 3.57
CA LYS A 18 18.32 0.11 3.10
C LYS A 18 17.75 -1.07 3.90
N THR A 19 17.89 -1.01 5.23
CA THR A 19 17.45 -2.10 6.12
C THR A 19 15.93 -2.31 6.06
N ASP A 20 15.15 -1.23 6.04
CA ASP A 20 13.69 -1.32 6.04
C ASP A 20 13.15 -1.84 4.70
N MET A 21 13.82 -1.51 3.58
CA MET A 21 13.52 -2.12 2.28
C MET A 21 13.90 -3.61 2.23
N ASP A 22 15.06 -3.99 2.80
CA ASP A 22 15.47 -5.40 2.90
C ASP A 22 14.40 -6.19 3.69
N ILE A 23 13.93 -5.67 4.83
CA ILE A 23 12.84 -6.24 5.63
C ILE A 23 11.54 -6.35 4.83
N LEU A 24 11.17 -5.34 4.04
CA LEU A 24 9.96 -5.37 3.22
C LEU A 24 10.02 -6.47 2.16
N LEU A 25 11.18 -6.65 1.51
CA LEU A 25 11.37 -7.69 0.50
C LEU A 25 11.33 -9.10 1.11
N GLU A 26 11.92 -9.28 2.28
CA GLU A 26 11.80 -10.53 3.04
C GLU A 26 10.35 -10.82 3.44
N TRP A 27 9.64 -9.80 3.93
CA TRP A 27 8.21 -9.92 4.25
C TRP A 27 7.39 -10.33 3.03
N TYR A 28 7.65 -9.74 1.86
CA TYR A 28 6.98 -10.10 0.61
C TYR A 28 7.20 -11.58 0.27
N LYS A 29 8.46 -12.03 0.20
CA LYS A 29 8.82 -13.43 -0.12
C LYS A 29 8.14 -14.42 0.83
N LYS A 30 8.11 -14.12 2.13
CA LYS A 30 7.49 -14.99 3.15
C LYS A 30 5.98 -15.14 3.00
N ASN A 31 5.31 -14.12 2.45
CA ASN A 31 3.85 -14.03 2.37
C ASN A 31 3.30 -14.23 0.95
N GLU A 32 4.16 -14.30 -0.06
CA GLU A 32 3.78 -14.32 -1.48
C GLU A 32 2.79 -15.44 -1.84
N THR A 33 2.90 -16.60 -1.19
CA THR A 33 2.03 -17.77 -1.41
C THR A 33 0.96 -17.95 -0.33
N LYS A 34 0.98 -17.13 0.73
CA LYS A 34 0.11 -17.26 1.91
C LYS A 34 -1.05 -16.29 1.92
N LEU A 35 -0.85 -15.10 1.35
CA LEU A 35 -1.86 -14.05 1.32
C LEU A 35 -2.59 -14.03 -0.02
N HIS A 36 -3.87 -13.68 0.02
CA HIS A 36 -4.62 -13.38 -1.19
C HIS A 36 -3.90 -12.28 -1.99
N PRO A 37 -3.77 -12.37 -3.32
CA PRO A 37 -2.98 -11.44 -4.13
C PRO A 37 -3.31 -9.95 -3.93
N LEU A 38 -4.60 -9.63 -3.81
CA LEU A 38 -5.05 -8.27 -3.49
C LEU A 38 -4.50 -7.78 -2.14
N VAL A 39 -4.59 -8.60 -1.11
CA VAL A 39 -4.13 -8.27 0.24
C VAL A 39 -2.61 -8.10 0.25
N LEU A 40 -1.88 -9.00 -0.42
CA LEU A 40 -0.42 -8.91 -0.57
C LEU A 40 -0.01 -7.58 -1.22
N ALA A 41 -0.64 -7.22 -2.34
CA ALA A 41 -0.32 -6.00 -3.09
C ALA A 41 -0.62 -4.73 -2.28
N VAL A 42 -1.77 -4.69 -1.61
CA VAL A 42 -2.21 -3.56 -0.78
C VAL A 42 -1.25 -3.33 0.39
N ILE A 43 -0.90 -4.39 1.10
CA ILE A 43 -0.02 -4.29 2.27
C ILE A 43 1.39 -3.92 1.86
N PHE A 44 1.92 -4.50 0.77
CA PHE A 44 3.23 -4.14 0.24
C PHE A 44 3.29 -2.65 -0.13
N HIS A 45 2.26 -2.17 -0.84
CA HIS A 45 2.12 -0.77 -1.22
C HIS A 45 2.17 0.16 0.00
N HIS A 46 1.37 -0.10 1.03
CA HIS A 46 1.38 0.71 2.25
C HIS A 46 2.75 0.70 2.94
N LYS A 47 3.37 -0.48 3.11
CA LYS A 47 4.69 -0.58 3.75
C LYS A 47 5.76 0.18 2.96
N PHE A 48 5.71 0.13 1.64
CA PHE A 48 6.60 0.91 0.78
C PHE A 48 6.39 2.43 0.96
N GLU A 49 5.14 2.90 0.96
CA GLU A 49 4.82 4.32 1.22
C GLU A 49 5.31 4.78 2.60
N LYS A 50 5.21 3.91 3.60
CA LYS A 50 5.68 4.16 4.98
C LYS A 50 7.20 4.24 5.08
N ILE A 51 7.94 3.44 4.31
CA ILE A 51 9.42 3.52 4.25
C ILE A 51 9.85 4.80 3.52
N HIS A 52 9.10 5.19 2.48
CA HIS A 52 9.34 6.40 1.69
C HIS A 52 10.80 6.53 1.17
N PRO A 53 11.31 5.54 0.41
CA PRO A 53 12.74 5.43 0.11
C PRO A 53 13.29 6.49 -0.84
N PHE A 54 12.44 7.19 -1.60
CA PHE A 54 12.86 8.18 -2.59
C PHE A 54 12.59 9.61 -2.14
N MET A 55 13.30 10.59 -2.71
CA MET A 55 13.07 12.01 -2.43
C MET A 55 11.70 12.51 -2.93
N ASP A 56 11.26 11.99 -4.08
CA ASP A 56 9.95 12.22 -4.67
C ASP A 56 9.50 10.97 -5.43
N GLY A 57 8.21 10.87 -5.72
CA GLY A 57 7.66 9.84 -6.58
C GLY A 57 7.20 8.59 -5.83
N ASN A 58 7.38 8.49 -4.52
CA ASN A 58 6.97 7.32 -3.72
C ASN A 58 5.53 6.91 -4.04
N GLY A 59 4.55 7.80 -3.91
CA GLY A 59 3.16 7.50 -4.25
C GLY A 59 2.94 6.93 -5.66
N ARG A 60 3.68 7.41 -6.66
CA ARG A 60 3.58 6.90 -8.04
C ARG A 60 4.19 5.49 -8.12
N THR A 61 5.39 5.33 -7.59
CA THR A 61 6.11 4.04 -7.56
C THR A 61 5.34 3.00 -6.75
N GLY A 62 4.79 3.36 -5.59
CA GLY A 62 4.00 2.48 -4.74
C GLY A 62 2.77 1.94 -5.47
N ARG A 63 2.06 2.77 -6.26
CA ARG A 63 0.93 2.31 -7.08
C ARG A 63 1.36 1.45 -8.26
N ILE A 64 2.51 1.74 -8.87
CA ILE A 64 3.09 0.87 -9.91
C ILE A 64 3.44 -0.50 -9.32
N LEU A 65 4.08 -0.54 -8.15
CA LEU A 65 4.42 -1.78 -7.44
C LEU A 65 3.18 -2.58 -7.03
N LEU A 66 2.14 -1.90 -6.57
CA LEU A 66 0.83 -2.51 -6.30
C LEU A 66 0.32 -3.24 -7.55
N ASN A 67 0.30 -2.56 -8.70
CA ASN A 67 -0.20 -3.13 -9.95
C ASN A 67 0.74 -4.21 -10.50
N TYR A 68 2.05 -4.07 -10.32
CA TYR A 68 3.03 -5.09 -10.68
C TYR A 68 2.74 -6.41 -9.95
N ILE A 69 2.48 -6.37 -8.64
CA ILE A 69 2.14 -7.57 -7.86
C ILE A 69 0.83 -8.20 -8.36
N LEU A 70 -0.19 -7.39 -8.63
CA LEU A 70 -1.48 -7.88 -9.15
C LEU A 70 -1.32 -8.56 -10.51
N LEU A 71 -0.64 -7.91 -11.45
CA LEU A 71 -0.39 -8.43 -12.80
C LEU A 71 0.42 -9.74 -12.73
N ARG A 72 1.46 -9.80 -11.89
CA ARG A 72 2.24 -11.04 -11.64
C ARG A 72 1.39 -12.19 -11.11
N LYS A 73 0.29 -11.88 -10.40
CA LYS A 73 -0.67 -12.85 -9.89
C LYS A 73 -1.90 -13.03 -10.79
N LYS A 74 -1.87 -12.51 -12.02
CA LYS A 74 -2.94 -12.59 -13.03
C LYS A 74 -4.24 -11.86 -12.65
N TYR A 75 -4.14 -10.78 -11.87
CA TYR A 75 -5.25 -9.88 -11.58
C TYR A 75 -5.22 -8.66 -12.50
N SER A 76 -6.40 -8.09 -12.76
CA SER A 76 -6.53 -6.84 -13.50
C SER A 76 -5.82 -5.68 -12.77
N PRO A 77 -5.19 -4.73 -13.48
CA PRO A 77 -4.61 -3.56 -12.84
C PRO A 77 -5.70 -2.62 -12.32
N LEU A 78 -5.44 -1.95 -11.20
CA LEU A 78 -6.35 -0.98 -10.60
C LEU A 78 -5.84 0.45 -10.76
N ILE A 79 -6.78 1.40 -10.84
CA ILE A 79 -6.49 2.83 -10.81
C ILE A 79 -7.16 3.39 -9.56
N ILE A 80 -6.36 4.02 -8.70
CA ILE A 80 -6.86 4.76 -7.53
C ILE A 80 -7.23 6.16 -8.00
N ASN A 81 -8.52 6.50 -7.97
CA ASN A 81 -8.99 7.78 -8.49
C ASN A 81 -8.58 8.97 -7.60
N ASN A 82 -8.26 10.11 -8.22
CA ASN A 82 -7.98 11.37 -7.54
C ASN A 82 -9.20 11.95 -6.81
N SER A 83 -10.42 11.71 -7.28
CA SER A 83 -11.65 12.14 -6.59
C SER A 83 -11.74 11.54 -5.17
N SER A 84 -11.21 10.33 -5.00
CA SER A 84 -11.20 9.57 -3.75
C SER A 84 -9.93 9.76 -2.92
N ARG A 85 -9.10 10.76 -3.25
CA ARG A 85 -7.80 10.99 -2.61
C ARG A 85 -7.89 11.12 -1.09
N LYS A 86 -8.93 11.77 -0.57
CA LYS A 86 -9.11 11.93 0.89
C LYS A 86 -9.32 10.58 1.56
N THR A 87 -10.27 9.79 1.08
CA THR A 87 -10.59 8.45 1.59
C THR A 87 -9.39 7.51 1.50
N TYR A 88 -8.64 7.55 0.39
CA TYR A 88 -7.41 6.78 0.23
C TYR A 88 -6.35 7.14 1.29
N LEU A 89 -6.11 8.44 1.51
CA LEU A 89 -5.14 8.91 2.51
C LEU A 89 -5.58 8.58 3.94
N GLU A 90 -6.87 8.64 4.24
CA GLU A 90 -7.41 8.22 5.52
C GLU A 90 -7.26 6.72 5.75
N ALA A 91 -7.45 5.90 4.71
CA ALA A 91 -7.27 4.47 4.77
C ALA A 91 -5.79 4.09 4.99
N LEU A 92 -4.86 4.78 4.32
CA LEU A 92 -3.42 4.66 4.58
C LEU A 92 -3.09 5.06 6.03
N SER A 93 -3.60 6.19 6.49
CA SER A 93 -3.32 6.69 7.85
C SER A 93 -3.80 5.73 8.96
N LYS A 94 -4.90 5.02 8.73
CA LYS A 94 -5.36 3.98 9.67
C LYS A 94 -4.41 2.77 9.70
N ALA A 95 -3.78 2.45 8.57
CA ALA A 95 -2.80 1.38 8.46
C ALA A 95 -1.41 1.75 9.01
N ASP A 96 -1.12 3.05 9.25
CA ASP A 96 0.18 3.51 9.76
C ASP A 96 0.55 2.89 11.12
N LYS A 97 -0.41 2.40 11.90
CA LYS A 97 -0.17 1.66 13.15
C LYS A 97 0.53 0.32 12.94
N ALA A 98 0.50 -0.23 11.72
CA ALA A 98 1.08 -1.53 11.41
C ALA A 98 2.61 -1.50 11.42
N ASN A 99 3.21 -2.58 11.93
CA ASN A 99 4.66 -2.79 11.85
C ASN A 99 5.10 -3.21 10.45
N LEU A 100 6.39 -3.05 10.15
CA LEU A 100 6.97 -3.48 8.87
C LEU A 100 6.97 -5.01 8.69
N THR A 101 7.04 -5.78 9.78
CA THR A 101 7.15 -7.25 9.73
C THR A 101 5.82 -8.00 9.86
N THR A 102 4.76 -7.35 10.34
CA THR A 102 3.44 -7.99 10.57
C THR A 102 2.36 -7.45 9.64
N ALA A 103 1.29 -8.21 9.50
CA ALA A 103 0.15 -7.88 8.64
C ALA A 103 -1.15 -8.29 9.35
N ASN A 104 -1.66 -7.43 10.24
CA ASN A 104 -2.85 -7.75 11.01
C ASN A 104 -4.12 -7.27 10.27
N LYS A 105 -5.16 -8.11 10.25
CA LYS A 105 -6.44 -7.79 9.60
C LYS A 105 -7.02 -6.46 10.09
N ASN A 106 -6.96 -6.18 11.39
CA ASN A 106 -7.54 -4.97 11.99
C ASN A 106 -6.85 -3.68 11.55
N GLU A 107 -5.55 -3.75 11.21
CA GLU A 107 -4.78 -2.59 10.75
C GLU A 107 -5.05 -2.29 9.27
N TYR A 108 -5.25 -3.34 8.47
CA TYR A 108 -5.34 -3.23 7.01
C TYR A 108 -6.76 -3.32 6.44
N SER A 109 -7.76 -3.73 7.23
CA SER A 109 -9.14 -3.96 6.75
C SER A 109 -9.68 -2.79 5.95
N LYS A 110 -9.59 -1.57 6.49
CA LYS A 110 -10.09 -0.36 5.82
C LYS A 110 -9.38 -0.04 4.51
N LEU A 111 -8.07 -0.27 4.44
CA LEU A 111 -7.29 -0.05 3.22
C LEU A 111 -7.60 -1.12 2.16
N VAL A 112 -7.71 -2.39 2.57
CA VAL A 112 -8.09 -3.48 1.67
C VAL A 112 -9.51 -3.29 1.16
N GLU A 113 -10.47 -2.95 2.02
CA GLU A 113 -11.86 -2.64 1.66
C GLU A 113 -11.92 -1.51 0.62
N TYR A 114 -11.22 -0.41 0.88
CA TYR A 114 -11.17 0.72 -0.05
C TYR A 114 -10.61 0.31 -1.42
N ILE A 115 -9.46 -0.37 -1.46
CA ILE A 115 -8.84 -0.78 -2.73
C ILE A 115 -9.72 -1.83 -3.45
N ALA A 116 -10.38 -2.72 -2.72
CA ALA A 116 -11.33 -3.66 -3.29
C ALA A 116 -12.54 -2.96 -3.93
N SER A 117 -13.05 -1.87 -3.34
CA SER A 117 -14.15 -1.08 -3.92
C SER A 117 -13.77 -0.52 -5.30
N GLN A 118 -12.51 -0.07 -5.44
CA GLN A 118 -12.00 0.47 -6.71
C GLN A 118 -11.93 -0.59 -7.82
N PHE A 119 -11.77 -1.87 -7.45
CA PHE A 119 -11.89 -2.97 -8.39
C PHE A 119 -13.33 -3.14 -8.87
N THR A 120 -14.28 -3.23 -7.95
CA THR A 120 -15.70 -3.46 -8.29
C THR A 120 -16.31 -2.34 -9.10
N GLU A 121 -16.04 -1.07 -8.75
CA GLU A 121 -16.53 0.09 -9.49
C GLU A 121 -16.11 0.05 -10.96
N ARG A 122 -14.95 -0.55 -11.25
CA ARG A 122 -14.39 -0.58 -12.59
C ARG A 122 -14.71 -1.85 -13.37
N TYR A 123 -14.86 -3.00 -12.71
CA TYR A 123 -15.28 -4.23 -13.37
C TYR A 123 -16.61 -4.03 -14.09
N TRP A 124 -17.56 -3.33 -13.48
CA TRP A 124 -18.81 -2.97 -14.14
C TRP A 124 -18.59 -2.08 -15.38
N ASN A 125 -17.70 -1.09 -15.29
CA ASN A 125 -17.47 -0.13 -16.38
C ASN A 125 -16.58 -0.64 -17.54
N ILE A 126 -15.88 -1.77 -17.37
CA ILE A 126 -15.03 -2.36 -18.43
C ILE A 126 -15.79 -3.40 -19.23
N PHE A 127 -16.71 -4.13 -18.60
CA PHE A 127 -17.36 -5.31 -19.20
C PHE A 127 -18.86 -5.12 -19.48
N LEU A 128 -19.47 -4.01 -19.07
CA LEU A 128 -20.80 -3.56 -19.45
C LEU A 128 -20.73 -2.13 -20.01
#